data_AF-A0A7Z9LQL5-F1
#
_entry.id   AF-A0A7Z9LQL5-F1
#
_cell.length_a   1.000
_cell.length_b   1.000
_cell.length_c   1.000
_cell.angle_alpha   90.00
_cell.angle_beta   90.00
_cell.angle_gamma   90.00
#
_symmetry.space_group_name_H-M   'P 1'
#
loop_
_entity.id
_entity.type
_entity.pdbx_description
1 polymer ?
#
loop_
_entity_poly.entity_id
_entity_poly.type
_entity_poly.pdbx_seq_one_letter_code
_entity_poly.pdbx_strand_id
1 'polypeptide(L)'
;MARIKDLGGEVYVMVYSVGDLQHYDGKDEVVTGTKRAHELEEVMNYLKVDDYDILYDDGKTHLRLDAIPRRGLIAKIEQDSKLAYDRLKPTMVAIPVSSYSQDHEAVSVQRSPPPDRECPA
;
A
#
# COMPACT_ATOMS: atom_id res chain seq x y z
N MET A 1 -9.98 10.66 -1.63
CA MET A 1 -9.41 10.72 -2.99
C MET A 1 -10.25 11.63 -3.88
N ALA A 2 -11.52 11.29 -4.17
CA ALA A 2 -12.40 12.13 -5.01
C ALA A 2 -12.40 13.61 -4.62
N ARG A 3 -12.60 13.95 -3.33
CA ARG A 3 -12.56 15.34 -2.85
C ARG A 3 -11.22 16.05 -3.09
N ILE A 4 -10.09 15.33 -3.06
CA ILE A 4 -8.77 15.92 -3.34
C ILE A 4 -8.65 16.23 -4.83
N LYS A 5 -9.11 15.31 -5.69
CA LYS A 5 -9.19 15.52 -7.14
C LYS A 5 -10.11 16.69 -7.50
N ASP A 6 -11.26 16.82 -6.83
CA ASP A 6 -12.18 17.94 -7.03
C ASP A 6 -11.56 19.30 -6.68
N LEU A 7 -10.61 19.31 -5.74
CA LEU A 7 -9.84 20.49 -5.35
C LEU A 7 -8.58 20.71 -6.22
N GLY A 8 -8.40 19.90 -7.28
CA GLY A 8 -7.27 20.01 -8.20
C GLY A 8 -5.97 19.38 -7.69
N GLY A 9 -6.02 18.59 -6.62
CA GLY A 9 -4.85 17.89 -6.11
C GLY A 9 -4.48 16.65 -6.94
N GLU A 10 -3.22 16.25 -6.82
CA GLU A 10 -2.72 15.00 -7.35
C GLU A 10 -2.87 13.88 -6.32
N VAL A 11 -3.26 12.68 -6.77
CA VAL A 11 -3.50 11.50 -5.94
C VAL A 11 -2.81 10.32 -6.58
N TYR A 12 -1.96 9.67 -5.79
CA TYR A 12 -1.19 8.51 -6.17
C TYR A 12 -1.49 7.36 -5.22
N VAL A 13 -1.56 6.12 -5.72
CA VAL A 13 -1.86 4.95 -4.90
C VAL A 13 -0.79 3.89 -5.01
N MET A 14 -0.23 3.49 -3.87
CA MET A 14 0.70 2.37 -3.77
C MET A 14 -0.02 1.18 -3.15
N VAL A 15 -0.20 0.12 -3.92
CA VAL A 15 -0.77 -1.15 -3.46
C VAL A 15 0.36 -2.10 -3.13
N TYR A 16 0.41 -2.54 -1.87
CA TYR A 16 1.52 -3.35 -1.40
C TYR A 16 1.48 -4.77 -1.95
N SER A 17 0.33 -5.44 -1.95
CA SER A 17 0.22 -6.76 -2.57
C SER A 17 -1.12 -7.00 -3.27
N VAL A 18 -1.07 -7.70 -4.39
CA VAL A 18 -2.24 -8.27 -5.07
C VAL A 18 -1.98 -9.76 -5.30
N GLY A 19 -2.97 -10.59 -5.02
CA GLY A 19 -2.89 -12.03 -5.24
C GLY A 19 -4.23 -12.70 -5.09
N ASP A 20 -4.23 -14.00 -5.31
CA ASP A 20 -5.42 -14.84 -5.24
C ASP A 20 -6.02 -14.80 -3.84
N LEU A 21 -7.34 -14.62 -3.77
CA LEU A 21 -8.07 -14.56 -2.51
C LEU A 21 -9.32 -15.41 -2.59
N GLN A 22 -9.39 -16.41 -1.71
CA GLN A 22 -10.64 -17.11 -1.43
C GLN A 22 -11.41 -16.29 -0.38
N HIS A 23 -12.59 -15.81 -0.76
CA HIS A 23 -13.44 -15.09 0.19
C HIS A 23 -14.12 -16.08 1.13
N TYR A 24 -14.25 -15.72 2.41
CA TYR A 24 -15.07 -16.45 3.37
C TYR A 24 -16.55 -16.07 3.24
N ASP A 25 -17.09 -16.05 2.02
CA ASP A 25 -18.49 -15.69 1.73
C ASP A 25 -19.41 -16.92 1.57
N GLY A 26 -18.87 -18.12 1.84
CA GLY A 26 -19.58 -19.39 1.70
C GLY A 26 -19.57 -19.93 0.27
N LYS A 27 -18.85 -19.30 -0.66
CA LYS A 27 -18.61 -19.81 -2.01
C LYS A 27 -17.16 -20.29 -2.10
N ASP A 28 -16.93 -21.45 -2.71
CA ASP A 28 -15.58 -22.00 -2.92
C ASP A 28 -14.84 -21.32 -4.10
N GLU A 29 -15.27 -20.13 -4.51
CA GLU A 29 -14.69 -19.44 -5.65
C GLU A 29 -13.45 -18.64 -5.24
N VAL A 30 -12.31 -18.99 -5.85
CA VAL A 30 -11.07 -18.23 -5.72
C VAL A 30 -11.14 -17.05 -6.67
N VAL A 31 -11.03 -15.83 -6.14
CA VAL A 31 -10.85 -14.62 -6.95
C VAL A 31 -9.37 -14.50 -7.28
N THR A 32 -9.03 -14.56 -8.57
CA THR A 32 -7.63 -14.52 -9.00
C THR A 32 -7.01 -13.13 -8.81
N GLY A 33 -5.70 -13.07 -8.59
CA GLY A 33 -4.93 -11.83 -8.49
C GLY A 33 -5.06 -10.98 -9.75
N THR A 34 -5.11 -11.61 -10.94
CA THR A 34 -5.36 -10.91 -12.20
C THR A 34 -6.72 -10.22 -12.23
N LYS A 35 -7.77 -10.89 -11.75
CA LYS A 35 -9.11 -10.28 -11.66
C LYS A 35 -9.10 -9.10 -10.70
N ARG A 36 -8.44 -9.22 -9.54
CA ARG A 36 -8.30 -8.14 -8.57
C ARG A 36 -7.47 -6.96 -9.08
N ALA A 37 -6.43 -7.23 -9.86
CA ALA A 37 -5.63 -6.19 -10.51
C ALA A 37 -6.46 -5.41 -11.55
N HIS A 38 -7.31 -6.10 -12.31
CA HIS A 38 -8.23 -5.46 -13.24
C HIS A 38 -9.30 -4.62 -12.53
N GLU A 39 -9.94 -5.17 -11.49
CA GLU A 39 -10.90 -4.42 -10.67
C GLU A 39 -10.25 -3.17 -10.04
N LEU A 40 -8.99 -3.29 -9.58
CA LEU A 40 -8.21 -2.17 -9.08
C LEU A 40 -8.04 -1.10 -10.17
N GLU A 41 -7.61 -1.49 -11.37
CA GLU A 41 -7.43 -0.57 -12.50
C GLU A 41 -8.73 0.19 -12.84
N GLU A 42 -9.87 -0.51 -12.88
CA GLU A 42 -11.17 0.12 -13.11
C GLU A 42 -11.50 1.17 -12.04
N VAL A 43 -11.22 0.87 -10.76
CA VAL A 43 -11.44 1.80 -9.65
C VAL A 43 -10.49 2.99 -9.72
N MET A 44 -9.22 2.79 -10.08
CA MET A 44 -8.23 3.86 -10.25
C MET A 44 -8.67 4.83 -11.35
N ASN A 45 -9.13 4.29 -12.48
CA ASN A 45 -9.68 5.08 -13.58
C ASN A 45 -10.96 5.83 -13.18
N TYR A 46 -11.87 5.17 -12.48
CA TYR A 46 -13.11 5.78 -11.98
C TYR A 46 -12.83 6.96 -11.02
N LEU A 47 -11.87 6.79 -10.11
CA LEU A 47 -11.46 7.81 -9.14
C LEU A 47 -10.53 8.89 -9.74
N LYS A 48 -10.07 8.70 -10.98
CA LYS A 48 -9.14 9.60 -11.68
C LYS A 48 -7.86 9.85 -10.88
N VAL A 49 -7.30 8.79 -10.31
CA VAL A 49 -5.96 8.89 -9.70
C VAL A 49 -4.93 9.20 -10.78
N ASP A 50 -3.89 9.94 -10.44
CA ASP A 50 -2.87 10.37 -11.41
C ASP A 50 -1.94 9.21 -11.78
N ASP A 51 -1.67 8.32 -10.83
CA ASP A 51 -0.99 7.06 -11.09
C ASP A 51 -1.14 6.05 -9.94
N TYR A 52 -0.86 4.79 -10.21
CA TYR A 52 -0.79 3.74 -9.19
C TYR A 52 0.36 2.76 -9.46
N ASP A 53 0.76 2.04 -8.41
CA ASP A 53 1.80 0.99 -8.47
C ASP A 53 1.42 -0.20 -7.60
N ILE A 54 1.73 -1.41 -8.07
CA ILE A 54 1.57 -2.67 -7.33
C ILE A 54 2.97 -3.18 -7.00
N LEU A 55 3.34 -3.18 -5.72
CA LEU A 55 4.71 -3.51 -5.31
C LEU A 55 5.04 -5.00 -5.41
N TYR A 56 4.05 -5.84 -5.10
CA TYR A 56 4.17 -7.30 -5.11
C TYR A 56 2.89 -7.90 -5.73
N ASP A 57 3.03 -8.57 -6.87
CA ASP A 57 1.93 -9.20 -7.61
C ASP A 57 2.04 -10.74 -7.61
N ASP A 58 3.00 -11.28 -6.88
CA ASP A 58 3.25 -12.71 -6.81
C ASP A 58 2.48 -13.38 -5.65
N GLY A 59 1.96 -14.59 -5.92
CA GLY A 59 1.20 -15.36 -4.93
C GLY A 59 2.01 -15.84 -3.71
N LYS A 60 3.35 -15.68 -3.70
CA LYS A 60 4.16 -16.04 -2.52
C LYS A 60 4.23 -14.88 -1.52
N THR A 61 4.06 -13.65 -1.99
CA THR A 61 4.15 -12.44 -1.17
C THR A 61 2.78 -11.91 -0.74
N HIS A 62 1.71 -12.27 -1.46
CA HIS A 62 0.35 -11.92 -1.06
C HIS A 62 -0.02 -12.49 0.33
N LEU A 63 -0.55 -11.64 1.23
CA LEU A 63 -0.88 -11.95 2.64
C LEU A 63 0.31 -12.35 3.52
N ARG A 64 1.54 -12.03 3.09
CA ARG A 64 2.78 -12.40 3.79
C ARG A 64 3.77 -11.23 3.84
N LEU A 65 3.29 -10.00 3.90
CA LEU A 65 4.17 -8.82 3.94
C LEU A 65 4.99 -8.75 5.23
N ASP A 66 4.51 -9.34 6.31
CA ASP A 66 5.21 -9.50 7.59
C ASP A 66 6.46 -10.39 7.48
N ALA A 67 6.50 -11.30 6.51
CA ALA A 67 7.66 -12.13 6.21
C ALA A 67 8.75 -11.40 5.41
N ILE A 68 8.45 -10.23 4.84
CA ILE A 68 9.43 -9.42 4.11
C ILE A 68 10.31 -8.68 5.12
N PRO A 69 11.65 -8.70 4.95
CA PRO A 69 12.52 -7.84 5.74
C PRO A 69 12.09 -6.38 5.62
N ARG A 70 11.82 -5.74 6.76
CA ARG A 70 11.35 -4.35 6.84
C ARG A 70 12.18 -3.36 6.01
N ARG A 71 13.50 -3.56 5.95
CA ARG A 71 14.39 -2.75 5.09
C ARG A 71 14.01 -2.84 3.61
N GLY A 72 13.64 -4.02 3.13
CA GLY A 72 13.19 -4.22 1.75
C GLY A 72 11.87 -3.51 1.46
N LEU A 73 10.93 -3.55 2.40
CA LEU A 73 9.66 -2.83 2.28
C LEU A 73 9.88 -1.31 2.23
N ILE A 74 10.72 -0.78 3.13
CA ILE A 74 11.09 0.64 3.14
C ILE A 74 11.79 1.04 1.84
N ALA A 75 12.74 0.25 1.35
CA ALA A 75 13.44 0.54 0.09
C ALA A 75 12.47 0.65 -1.09
N LYS A 76 11.46 -0.24 -1.17
CA LYS A 76 10.40 -0.14 -2.19
C LYS A 76 9.62 1.17 -2.09
N ILE A 77 9.20 1.57 -0.89
CA ILE A 77 8.43 2.79 -0.67
C ILE A 77 9.26 4.05 -0.95
N GLU A 78 10.51 4.08 -0.47
CA GLU A 78 11.32 5.30 -0.51
C GLU A 78 12.08 5.48 -1.83
N GLN A 79 12.47 4.40 -2.51
CA GLN A 79 13.43 4.46 -3.62
C GLN A 79 13.05 3.62 -4.85
N ASP A 80 12.64 2.35 -4.68
CA ASP A 80 12.65 1.40 -5.80
C ASP A 80 11.33 1.33 -6.60
N SER A 81 10.20 1.72 -6.03
CA SER A 81 8.87 1.60 -6.65
C SER A 81 8.60 2.69 -7.69
N LYS A 82 7.68 2.52 -8.63
CA LYS A 82 7.31 3.56 -9.60
C LYS A 82 6.89 4.88 -8.92
N LEU A 83 6.29 4.78 -7.75
CA LEU A 83 5.78 5.92 -6.96
C LEU A 83 6.60 6.19 -5.70
N ALA A 84 7.90 5.93 -5.76
CA ALA A 84 8.78 6.13 -4.62
C ALA A 84 8.81 7.59 -4.13
N TYR A 85 8.96 7.76 -2.82
CA TYR A 85 8.91 9.08 -2.17
C TYR A 85 10.04 10.01 -2.62
N ASP A 86 11.21 9.47 -2.95
CA ASP A 86 12.35 10.26 -3.44
C ASP A 86 12.02 11.09 -4.70
N ARG A 87 11.18 10.53 -5.57
CA ARG A 87 10.70 11.11 -6.81
C ARG A 87 9.42 11.89 -6.62
N LEU A 88 8.44 11.27 -5.97
CA LEU A 88 7.09 11.83 -5.88
C LEU A 88 7.02 13.02 -4.90
N LYS A 89 7.81 13.00 -3.83
CA LYS A 89 7.87 14.04 -2.79
C LYS A 89 6.46 14.46 -2.31
N PRO A 90 5.63 13.53 -1.81
CA PRO A 90 4.26 13.82 -1.43
C PRO A 90 4.18 14.82 -0.27
N THR A 91 3.20 15.72 -0.32
CA THR A 91 2.92 16.68 0.77
C THR A 91 2.12 16.06 1.92
N MET A 92 1.46 14.93 1.65
CA MET A 92 0.67 14.17 2.61
C MET A 92 0.75 12.69 2.26
N VAL A 93 0.90 11.85 3.28
CA VAL A 93 0.86 10.39 3.14
C VAL A 93 -0.28 9.86 4.00
N ALA A 94 -1.17 9.08 3.38
CA ALA A 94 -2.20 8.32 4.08
C ALA A 94 -1.78 6.85 4.11
N ILE A 95 -1.60 6.29 5.31
CA ILE A 95 -1.26 4.89 5.53
C ILE A 95 -2.45 4.16 6.18
N PRO A 96 -2.61 2.85 5.95
CA PRO A 96 -3.58 2.06 6.69
C PRO A 96 -3.28 2.13 8.18
N VAL A 97 -4.33 2.09 9.00
CA VAL A 97 -4.19 1.92 10.44
C VAL A 97 -3.76 0.48 10.74
N SER A 98 -2.98 0.29 11.80
CA SER A 98 -2.72 -1.03 12.39
C SER A 98 -4.05 -1.77 12.63
N SER A 99 -4.08 -3.04 12.25
CA SER A 99 -5.28 -3.86 12.32
C SER A 99 -4.92 -5.32 12.52
N TYR A 100 -5.91 -6.19 12.67
CA TYR A 100 -5.66 -7.64 12.77
C TYR A 100 -5.00 -8.25 11.52
N SER A 101 -5.01 -7.56 10.37
CA SER A 101 -4.25 -7.94 9.19
C SER A 101 -2.76 -7.66 9.39
N GLN A 102 -1.94 -8.72 9.32
CA GLN A 102 -0.48 -8.62 9.47
C GLN A 102 0.16 -7.74 8.38
N ASP A 103 -0.43 -7.72 7.18
CA ASP A 103 -0.02 -6.83 6.10
C ASP A 103 -0.23 -5.34 6.47
N HIS A 104 -1.32 -5.01 7.17
CA HIS A 104 -1.55 -3.64 7.64
C HIS A 104 -0.58 -3.26 8.77
N GLU A 105 -0.24 -4.19 9.67
CA GLU A 105 0.81 -3.97 10.68
C GLU A 105 2.17 -3.70 10.04
N ALA A 106 2.58 -4.53 9.08
CA ALA A 106 3.85 -4.40 8.37
C ALA A 106 4.01 -3.02 7.70
N VAL A 107 2.93 -2.48 7.15
CA VAL A 107 2.90 -1.18 6.46
C VAL A 107 2.72 0.00 7.43
N SER A 108 1.87 -0.13 8.45
CA SER A 108 1.49 0.97 9.34
C SER A 108 2.58 1.38 10.31
N VAL A 109 3.45 0.43 10.72
CA VAL A 109 4.58 0.73 11.60
C VAL A 109 5.69 1.39 10.79
N GLN A 110 5.47 2.57 10.22
CA GLN A 110 6.55 3.51 9.92
C GLN A 110 6.79 4.25 11.24
N ARG A 111 7.85 3.88 11.99
CA ARG A 111 8.13 4.57 13.25
C ARG A 111 8.36 6.05 12.91
N SER A 112 7.44 6.90 13.32
CA SER A 112 7.77 8.29 13.62
C SER A 112 9.02 8.28 14.51
N PRO A 113 9.94 9.25 14.35
CA PRO A 113 11.05 9.38 15.28
C PRO A 113 10.47 9.35 16.70
N PRO A 114 11.09 8.63 17.65
CA PRO A 114 10.61 8.65 19.03
C PRO A 114 10.49 10.12 19.45
N PRO A 115 9.37 10.54 20.08
CA PRO A 115 9.31 11.87 20.66
C PRO A 115 10.52 11.99 21.59
N ASP A 116 11.27 13.08 21.40
CA ASP A 116 12.58 13.33 21.99
C ASP A 116 12.66 12.69 23.37
N ARG A 117 13.41 11.58 23.48
CA ARG A 117 13.83 11.11 24.78
C ARG A 117 14.78 12.18 25.27
N GLU A 118 14.30 13.02 26.20
CA GLU A 118 15.16 13.80 27.06
C GLU A 118 16.27 12.86 27.54
N CYS A 119 17.50 13.09 27.06
CA CYS A 119 18.68 12.47 27.65
C CYS A 119 18.72 12.94 29.11
N PRO A 120 18.64 12.04 30.12
CA PRO A 120 19.03 12.45 31.44
C PRO A 120 20.54 12.73 31.41
N ALA A 121 20.90 13.90 31.95
CA ALA A 121 22.26 14.42 32.06
C ALA A 121 23.21 13.47 32.83
#